data_AF-A0A2T2WDE8-F1
#
_entry.id   AF-A0A2T2WDE8-F1
#
_cell.length_a   1.000
_cell.length_b   1.000
_cell.length_c   1.000
_cell.angle_alpha   90.00
_cell.angle_beta   90.00
_cell.angle_gamma   90.00
#
_symmetry.space_group_name_H-M   'P 1'
#
loop_
_entity.id
_entity.type
_entity.pdbx_description
1 polymer ?
#
loop_
_entity_poly.entity_id
_entity_poly.type
_entity_poly.pdbx_seq_one_letter_code
_entity_poly.pdbx_strand_id
1 'polypeptide(L)'
;MGGVLPTARALAEYYEIFVSMAILVTAAVAMRVMTLIHHRPLSDYRRNPYPVAYQWLAWGIGGLWILDGFLQAQPLMVTRFVGGVVAPLIIGQPLPLAFLIELGSRLWTIHPVLGNAFATWLQITIGLLILLGGTGRWRRIGLWLSIGWGLVVWVFGEALGSIFVNGSWVAQGSPGSVLFYVLAAVLLLLSPTLWQSHVVSRMIRWGFVGLWTLSALLQAWPGSGWWTANSLSVYELSMAQMAQPSVIAAPLYWWSSAIHAHPLFWNGLLVVTFLFLAALWLFRPRLPLTWWVTATVVFLTWWLGQDFGVLGGMGTDPNSGIVALLGLLVYWQFCPEVIGRWVLSVRYWRRHLT
;
A
#
# COMPACT_ATOMS: atom_id res chain seq x y z
N MET A 1 25.59 -21.87 3.02
CA MET A 1 25.14 -20.75 3.89
C MET A 1 26.18 -19.65 3.77
N GLY A 2 25.93 -18.65 2.92
CA GLY A 2 26.88 -17.56 2.64
C GLY A 2 27.15 -16.76 3.92
N GLY A 3 28.42 -16.49 4.18
CA GLY A 3 28.86 -15.81 5.39
C GLY A 3 28.11 -14.50 5.58
N VAL A 4 27.44 -14.37 6.72
CA VAL A 4 26.92 -13.10 7.22
C VAL A 4 28.14 -12.19 7.33
N LEU A 5 28.29 -11.24 6.40
CA LEU A 5 29.23 -10.14 6.59
C LEU A 5 29.02 -9.61 8.01
N PRO A 6 30.09 -9.36 8.81
CA PRO A 6 29.92 -8.74 10.11
C PRO A 6 29.03 -7.52 9.93
N THR A 7 27.99 -7.40 10.77
CA THR A 7 26.92 -6.40 10.58
C THR A 7 27.48 -5.00 10.33
N ALA A 8 28.57 -4.64 11.01
CA ALA A 8 29.28 -3.38 10.82
C ALA A 8 29.86 -3.19 9.39
N ARG A 9 30.47 -4.24 8.81
CA ARG A 9 31.03 -4.18 7.45
C ARG A 9 29.94 -4.10 6.38
N ALA A 10 28.89 -4.91 6.51
CA ALA A 10 27.74 -4.87 5.60
C ALA A 10 27.07 -3.49 5.60
N LEU A 11 26.93 -2.89 6.78
CA LEU A 11 26.37 -1.54 6.92
C LEU A 11 27.31 -0.47 6.36
N ALA A 12 28.62 -0.57 6.58
CA ALA A 12 29.59 0.37 5.99
C ALA A 12 29.52 0.35 4.46
N GLU A 13 29.59 -0.84 3.85
CA GLU A 13 29.46 -1.02 2.39
C GLU A 13 28.11 -0.47 1.89
N TYR A 14 27.01 -0.74 2.61
CA TYR A 14 25.70 -0.19 2.27
C TYR A 14 25.68 1.34 2.31
N TYR A 15 26.22 1.97 3.36
CA TYR A 15 26.21 3.42 3.50
C TYR A 15 27.09 4.12 2.45
N GLU A 16 28.23 3.53 2.08
CA GLU A 16 29.07 4.07 0.99
C GLU A 16 28.30 4.12 -0.34
N ILE A 17 27.62 3.02 -0.68
CA ILE A 17 26.77 2.94 -1.88
C ILE A 17 25.61 3.93 -1.76
N PHE A 18 24.95 3.96 -0.60
CA PHE A 18 23.78 4.81 -0.35
C PHE A 18 24.13 6.29 -0.49
N VAL A 19 25.21 6.77 0.13
CA VAL A 19 25.63 8.17 0.04
C VAL A 19 25.99 8.54 -1.40
N SER A 20 26.72 7.67 -2.10
CA SER A 20 27.10 7.90 -3.50
C SER A 20 25.87 8.06 -4.40
N MET A 21 24.89 7.17 -4.26
CA MET A 21 23.63 7.26 -5.01
C MET A 21 22.77 8.45 -4.56
N ALA A 22 22.75 8.79 -3.28
CA ALA A 22 22.00 9.94 -2.77
C ALA A 22 22.50 11.25 -3.37
N ILE A 23 23.82 11.41 -3.50
CA ILE A 23 24.41 12.59 -4.15
C ILE A 23 23.97 12.65 -5.61
N LEU A 24 24.08 11.54 -6.36
CA LEU A 24 23.71 11.48 -7.78
C LEU A 24 22.22 11.77 -8.00
N VAL A 25 21.34 11.15 -7.20
CA VAL A 25 19.89 11.36 -7.30
C VAL A 25 19.51 12.77 -6.89
N THR A 26 20.10 13.32 -5.83
CA THR A 26 19.86 14.71 -5.42
C THR A 26 20.27 15.68 -6.51
N ALA A 27 21.43 15.49 -7.14
CA ALA A 27 21.87 16.30 -8.26
C ALA A 27 20.90 16.19 -9.46
N ALA A 28 20.48 14.98 -9.82
CA ALA A 28 19.52 14.74 -10.91
C ALA A 28 18.16 15.40 -10.63
N VAL A 29 17.65 15.28 -9.41
CA VAL A 29 16.40 15.93 -8.97
C VAL A 29 16.55 17.44 -8.98
N ALA A 30 17.65 18.00 -8.46
CA ALA A 30 17.90 19.43 -8.46
C ALA A 30 17.96 20.00 -9.88
N MET A 31 18.71 19.37 -10.78
CA MET A 31 18.74 19.73 -12.20
C MET A 31 17.34 19.67 -12.81
N ARG A 32 16.58 18.59 -12.56
CA ARG A 32 15.23 18.46 -13.08
C ARG A 32 14.30 19.56 -12.56
N VAL A 33 14.32 19.85 -11.26
CA VAL A 33 13.51 20.91 -10.65
C VAL A 33 13.89 22.27 -11.24
N MET A 34 15.19 22.56 -11.39
CA MET A 34 15.66 23.79 -12.03
C MET A 34 15.15 23.93 -13.47
N THR A 35 15.20 22.86 -14.28
CA THR A 35 14.62 22.88 -15.64
C THR A 35 13.11 23.13 -15.62
N LEU A 36 12.39 22.53 -14.66
CA LEU A 36 10.95 22.72 -14.50
C LEU A 36 10.56 24.12 -13.98
N ILE A 37 11.46 24.84 -13.33
CA ILE A 37 11.26 26.23 -12.90
C ILE A 37 11.57 27.18 -14.06
N HIS A 38 12.69 26.98 -14.76
CA HIS A 38 13.14 27.86 -15.85
C HIS A 38 12.29 27.72 -17.12
N HIS A 39 11.81 26.52 -17.45
CA HIS A 39 11.03 26.27 -18.67
C HIS A 39 9.51 26.16 -18.42
N ARG A 40 8.92 27.01 -17.57
CA ARG A 40 7.45 27.15 -17.52
C ARG A 40 6.95 28.20 -18.50
N PRO A 41 6.62 27.88 -19.76
CA PRO A 41 5.76 28.77 -20.51
C PRO A 41 4.39 28.78 -19.79
N LEU A 42 3.89 29.99 -19.50
CA LEU A 42 2.58 30.24 -18.87
C LEU A 42 1.40 29.58 -19.62
N SER A 43 1.63 29.05 -20.82
CA SER A 43 0.65 28.37 -21.68
C SER A 43 0.38 26.89 -21.33
N ASP A 44 1.26 26.20 -20.60
CA ASP A 44 1.16 24.74 -20.40
C ASP A 44 0.18 24.34 -19.29
N TYR A 45 -0.18 25.27 -18.40
CA TYR A 45 -1.16 25.04 -17.35
C TYR A 45 -2.58 24.78 -17.90
N ARG A 46 -2.87 25.20 -19.15
CA ARG A 46 -4.19 25.06 -19.79
C ARG A 46 -4.43 23.71 -20.47
N ARG A 47 -3.47 22.79 -20.50
CA ARG A 47 -3.58 21.54 -21.29
C ARG A 47 -3.23 20.26 -20.53
N ASN A 48 -3.40 20.19 -19.20
CA ASN A 48 -3.45 18.86 -18.59
C ASN A 48 -4.82 18.25 -18.91
N PRO A 49 -4.93 17.24 -19.79
CA PRO A 49 -6.22 16.67 -20.15
C PRO A 49 -6.77 15.77 -19.05
N TYR A 50 -5.97 15.47 -18.01
CA TYR A 50 -6.37 14.61 -16.92
C TYR A 50 -7.05 15.38 -15.79
N PRO A 51 -8.12 14.82 -15.19
CA PRO A 51 -8.80 15.42 -14.05
C PRO A 51 -7.90 15.44 -12.81
N VAL A 52 -8.30 16.24 -11.81
CA VAL A 52 -7.58 16.34 -10.53
C VAL A 52 -7.38 14.96 -9.88
N ALA A 53 -8.39 14.09 -9.94
CA ALA A 53 -8.35 12.71 -9.44
C ALA A 53 -7.12 11.89 -9.92
N TYR A 54 -6.72 12.10 -11.18
CA TYR A 54 -5.53 11.47 -11.76
C TYR A 54 -4.24 11.91 -11.04
N GLN A 55 -4.13 13.21 -10.74
CA GLN A 55 -2.95 13.75 -10.08
C GLN A 55 -2.87 13.28 -8.62
N TRP A 56 -3.99 13.19 -7.91
CA TRP A 56 -4.02 12.60 -6.56
C TRP A 56 -3.51 11.16 -6.56
N LEU A 57 -3.98 10.33 -7.50
CA LEU A 57 -3.51 8.94 -7.61
C LEU A 57 -2.01 8.89 -7.96
N ALA A 58 -1.55 9.71 -8.89
CA ALA A 58 -0.14 9.77 -9.28
C ALA A 58 0.76 10.24 -8.14
N TRP A 59 0.34 11.27 -7.39
CA TRP A 59 1.09 11.75 -6.24
C TRP A 59 1.10 10.75 -5.10
N GLY A 60 -0.02 10.09 -4.83
CA GLY A 60 -0.11 9.03 -3.84
C GLY A 60 0.82 7.87 -4.16
N ILE A 61 0.69 7.24 -5.33
CA ILE A 61 1.55 6.10 -5.71
C ILE A 61 3.02 6.52 -5.84
N GLY A 62 3.32 7.68 -6.41
CA GLY A 62 4.69 8.17 -6.50
C GLY A 62 5.32 8.43 -5.13
N GLY A 63 4.55 8.99 -4.19
CA GLY A 63 4.99 9.21 -2.81
C GLY A 63 5.17 7.92 -2.04
N LEU A 64 4.27 6.95 -2.22
CA LEU A 64 4.37 5.62 -1.61
C LEU A 64 5.63 4.88 -2.06
N TRP A 65 5.96 4.86 -3.36
CA TRP A 65 7.23 4.25 -3.81
C TRP A 65 8.48 4.91 -3.21
N ILE A 66 8.46 6.22 -2.98
CA ILE A 66 9.57 6.90 -2.29
C ILE A 66 9.63 6.46 -0.82
N LEU A 67 8.48 6.39 -0.15
CA LEU A 67 8.39 5.94 1.22
C LEU A 67 8.91 4.51 1.36
N ASP A 68 8.46 3.59 0.51
CA ASP A 68 8.92 2.20 0.48
C ASP A 68 10.44 2.13 0.29
N GLY A 69 10.99 2.97 -0.60
CA GLY A 69 12.44 3.12 -0.77
C GLY A 69 13.16 3.52 0.52
N PHE A 70 12.63 4.48 1.27
CA PHE A 70 13.20 4.87 2.57
C PHE A 70 13.03 3.80 3.64
N LEU A 71 11.92 3.06 3.62
CA LEU A 71 11.69 1.93 4.52
C LEU A 71 12.67 0.78 4.21
N GLN A 72 12.90 0.48 2.93
CA GLN A 72 13.91 -0.47 2.48
C GLN A 72 15.34 -0.05 2.88
N ALA A 73 15.57 1.25 3.12
CA ALA A 73 16.86 1.76 3.55
C ALA A 73 17.19 1.54 5.04
N GLN A 74 16.28 0.92 5.80
CA GLN A 74 16.50 0.63 7.22
C GLN A 74 17.67 -0.34 7.43
N PRO A 75 18.50 -0.17 8.48
CA PRO A 75 19.66 -1.03 8.73
C PRO A 75 19.33 -2.53 8.89
N LEU A 76 18.15 -2.84 9.44
CA LEU A 76 17.71 -4.23 9.57
C LEU A 76 17.31 -4.86 8.24
N MET A 77 16.91 -4.06 7.24
CA MET A 77 16.64 -4.55 5.88
C MET A 77 17.92 -5.01 5.17
N VAL A 78 19.07 -4.43 5.53
CA VAL A 78 20.37 -4.90 5.01
C VAL A 78 20.80 -6.20 5.68
N THR A 79 20.58 -6.33 6.99
CA THR A 79 21.19 -7.38 7.81
C THR A 79 20.28 -8.57 8.10
N ARG A 80 18.96 -8.38 8.07
CA ARG A 80 17.97 -9.38 8.52
C ARG A 80 16.80 -9.60 7.56
N PHE A 81 16.73 -8.89 6.43
CA PHE A 81 15.58 -8.97 5.52
C PHE A 81 15.13 -10.39 5.15
N VAL A 82 16.06 -11.26 4.74
CA VAL A 82 15.68 -12.64 4.35
C VAL A 82 15.12 -13.42 5.54
N GLY A 83 15.73 -13.34 6.72
CA GLY A 83 15.28 -14.08 7.89
C GLY A 83 14.05 -13.47 8.58
N GLY A 84 13.92 -12.15 8.55
CA GLY A 84 12.87 -11.41 9.25
C GLY A 84 11.63 -11.12 8.42
N VAL A 85 11.77 -11.00 7.09
CA VAL A 85 10.66 -10.65 6.19
C VAL A 85 10.34 -11.80 5.24
N VAL A 86 11.32 -12.35 4.53
CA VAL A 86 11.05 -13.31 3.44
C VAL A 86 10.80 -14.73 3.94
N ALA A 87 11.61 -15.24 4.87
CA ALA A 87 11.52 -16.62 5.36
C ALA A 87 10.16 -16.95 6.01
N PRO A 88 9.54 -16.07 6.83
CA PRO A 88 8.20 -16.32 7.36
C PRO A 88 7.13 -16.52 6.27
N LEU A 89 7.27 -15.85 5.12
CA LEU A 89 6.29 -15.90 4.04
C LEU A 89 6.20 -17.25 3.32
N ILE A 90 7.19 -18.13 3.49
CA ILE A 90 7.22 -19.47 2.88
C ILE A 90 6.24 -20.41 3.59
N ILE A 91 5.96 -20.18 4.87
CA ILE A 91 5.18 -21.10 5.71
C ILE A 91 3.73 -21.17 5.23
N GLY A 92 3.24 -22.39 5.01
CA GLY A 92 1.86 -22.65 4.59
C GLY A 92 1.56 -22.40 3.11
N GLN A 93 2.54 -21.96 2.32
CA GLN A 93 2.35 -21.69 0.90
C GLN A 93 2.28 -22.98 0.06
N PRO A 94 1.56 -22.96 -1.09
CA PRO A 94 1.64 -24.04 -2.07
C PRO A 94 3.07 -24.28 -2.56
N LEU A 95 3.44 -25.54 -2.78
CA LEU A 95 4.81 -25.95 -3.12
C LEU A 95 5.45 -25.16 -4.29
N PRO A 96 4.76 -24.88 -5.40
CA PRO A 96 5.34 -24.09 -6.48
C PRO A 96 5.70 -22.66 -6.07
N LEU A 97 4.86 -22.02 -5.24
CA LEU A 97 5.09 -20.66 -4.76
C LEU A 97 6.20 -20.64 -3.71
N ALA A 98 6.19 -21.58 -2.76
CA ALA A 98 7.24 -21.75 -1.77
C ALA A 98 8.62 -21.91 -2.45
N PHE A 99 8.71 -22.72 -3.50
CA PHE A 99 9.93 -22.89 -4.29
C PHE A 99 10.41 -21.59 -4.95
N LEU A 100 9.49 -20.80 -5.54
CA LEU A 100 9.83 -19.51 -6.15
C LEU A 100 10.37 -18.53 -5.10
N ILE A 101 9.72 -18.42 -3.94
CA ILE A 101 10.17 -17.54 -2.86
C ILE A 101 11.54 -17.99 -2.33
N GLU A 102 11.77 -19.30 -2.19
CA GLU A 102 13.05 -19.83 -1.77
C GLU A 102 14.15 -19.54 -2.80
N LEU A 103 13.87 -19.66 -4.10
CA LEU A 103 14.80 -19.28 -5.17
C LEU A 103 15.15 -17.79 -5.09
N GLY A 104 14.14 -16.92 -4.93
CA GLY A 104 14.35 -15.49 -4.74
C GLY A 104 15.20 -15.17 -3.51
N SER A 105 14.92 -15.86 -2.40
CA SER A 105 15.69 -15.75 -1.14
C SER A 105 17.16 -16.12 -1.36
N ARG A 106 17.42 -17.22 -2.06
CA ARG A 106 18.80 -17.66 -2.38
C ARG A 106 19.52 -16.63 -3.24
N LEU A 107 18.89 -16.14 -4.30
CA LEU A 107 19.46 -15.10 -5.17
C LEU A 107 19.79 -13.82 -4.39
N TRP A 108 18.90 -13.38 -3.50
CA TRP A 108 19.13 -12.22 -2.65
C TRP A 108 20.33 -12.40 -1.71
N THR A 109 20.50 -13.60 -1.14
CA THR A 109 21.63 -13.89 -0.23
C THR A 109 23.00 -13.95 -0.90
N ILE A 110 23.08 -13.97 -2.23
CA ILE A 110 24.37 -13.91 -2.94
C ILE A 110 25.02 -12.53 -2.72
N HIS A 111 24.24 -11.46 -2.85
CA HIS A 111 24.70 -10.08 -2.65
C HIS A 111 23.65 -9.24 -1.90
N PRO A 112 23.44 -9.47 -0.59
CA PRO A 112 22.35 -8.86 0.16
C PRO A 112 22.44 -7.35 0.25
N VAL A 113 23.66 -6.80 0.40
CA VAL A 113 23.91 -5.35 0.44
C VAL A 113 23.54 -4.69 -0.89
N LEU A 114 24.00 -5.27 -2.01
CA LEU A 114 23.69 -4.76 -3.35
C LEU A 114 22.22 -4.92 -3.70
N GLY A 115 21.60 -6.06 -3.37
CA GLY A 115 20.17 -6.29 -3.57
C GLY A 115 19.33 -5.26 -2.83
N ASN A 116 19.65 -4.99 -1.57
CA ASN A 116 18.94 -3.99 -0.76
C ASN A 116 19.13 -2.57 -1.31
N ALA A 117 20.37 -2.19 -1.65
CA ALA A 117 20.66 -0.88 -2.25
C ALA A 117 19.95 -0.71 -3.60
N PHE A 118 19.96 -1.74 -4.45
CA PHE A 118 19.25 -1.73 -5.72
C PHE A 118 17.74 -1.54 -5.52
N ALA A 119 17.10 -2.31 -4.64
CA ALA A 119 15.67 -2.18 -4.36
C ALA A 119 15.33 -0.78 -3.82
N THR A 120 16.11 -0.29 -2.86
CA THR A 120 15.98 1.07 -2.29
C THR A 120 15.95 2.14 -3.38
N TRP A 121 16.97 2.16 -4.25
CA TRP A 121 17.10 3.18 -5.27
C TRP A 121 16.14 3.00 -6.45
N LEU A 122 15.78 1.77 -6.78
CA LEU A 122 14.77 1.48 -7.79
C LEU A 122 13.40 2.02 -7.35
N GLN A 123 12.98 1.78 -6.10
CA GLN A 123 11.72 2.28 -5.53
C GLN A 123 11.69 3.82 -5.52
N ILE A 124 12.75 4.47 -5.02
CA ILE A 124 12.88 5.94 -5.04
C ILE A 124 12.82 6.47 -6.49
N THR A 125 13.51 5.82 -7.43
CA THR A 125 13.53 6.23 -8.84
C THR A 125 12.15 6.11 -9.49
N ILE A 126 11.41 5.02 -9.23
CA ILE A 126 10.04 4.84 -9.70
C ILE A 126 9.17 6.00 -9.21
N GLY A 127 9.23 6.30 -7.91
CA GLY A 127 8.47 7.39 -7.32
C GLY A 127 8.83 8.76 -7.92
N LEU A 128 10.12 9.07 -8.07
CA LEU A 128 10.58 10.32 -8.69
C LEU A 128 10.15 10.44 -10.16
N LEU A 129 10.21 9.35 -10.95
CA LEU A 129 9.73 9.35 -12.34
C LEU A 129 8.24 9.64 -12.42
N ILE A 130 7.44 9.09 -11.51
CA ILE A 130 5.99 9.35 -11.45
C ILE A 130 5.73 10.81 -11.03
N LEU A 131 6.39 11.31 -9.99
CA LEU A 131 6.15 12.65 -9.44
C LEU A 131 6.66 13.77 -10.36
N LEU A 132 7.90 13.65 -10.86
CA LEU A 132 8.58 14.70 -11.64
C LEU A 132 8.38 14.56 -13.16
N GLY A 133 7.80 13.44 -13.60
CA GLY A 133 7.56 13.13 -15.01
C GLY A 133 6.40 13.89 -15.66
N GLY A 134 5.56 14.57 -14.87
CA GLY A 134 4.33 15.21 -15.37
C GLY A 134 3.43 14.20 -16.11
N THR A 135 2.70 14.62 -17.14
CA THR A 135 1.92 13.68 -17.99
C THR A 135 2.73 13.09 -19.15
N GLY A 136 4.05 13.27 -19.14
CA GLY A 136 4.94 12.92 -20.26
C GLY A 136 5.49 11.49 -20.22
N ARG A 137 6.46 11.22 -21.10
CA ARG A 137 7.13 9.91 -21.24
C ARG A 137 7.76 9.38 -19.95
N TRP A 138 8.31 10.27 -19.12
CA TRP A 138 9.01 9.88 -17.89
C TRP A 138 8.08 9.29 -16.85
N ARG A 139 6.87 9.85 -16.68
CA ARG A 139 5.85 9.26 -15.81
C ARG A 139 5.44 7.89 -16.34
N ARG A 140 5.24 7.73 -17.65
CA ARG A 140 4.90 6.42 -18.25
C ARG A 140 5.99 5.37 -18.01
N ILE A 141 7.27 5.72 -18.13
CA ILE A 141 8.38 4.83 -17.79
C ILE A 141 8.31 4.44 -16.31
N GLY A 142 8.12 5.42 -15.41
CA GLY A 142 7.94 5.16 -13.98
C GLY A 142 6.77 4.22 -13.67
N LEU A 143 5.63 4.38 -14.38
CA LEU A 143 4.46 3.51 -14.22
C LEU A 143 4.72 2.07 -14.70
N TRP A 144 5.42 1.89 -15.83
CA TRP A 144 5.79 0.54 -16.29
C TRP A 144 6.81 -0.12 -15.37
N LEU A 145 7.78 0.64 -14.86
CA LEU A 145 8.70 0.16 -13.83
C LEU A 145 7.96 -0.19 -12.54
N SER A 146 7.00 0.63 -12.11
CA SER A 146 6.11 0.34 -10.97
C SER A 146 5.34 -0.96 -11.16
N ILE A 147 4.85 -1.26 -12.37
CA ILE A 147 4.15 -2.52 -12.66
C ILE A 147 5.14 -3.69 -12.59
N GLY A 148 6.27 -3.60 -13.30
CA GLY A 148 7.25 -4.68 -13.35
C GLY A 148 7.85 -5.00 -11.99
N TRP A 149 8.34 -3.98 -11.28
CA TRP A 149 8.89 -4.14 -9.93
C TRP A 149 7.82 -4.54 -8.92
N GLY A 150 6.61 -3.97 -9.02
CA GLY A 150 5.49 -4.35 -8.17
C GLY A 150 5.13 -5.82 -8.29
N LEU A 151 5.13 -6.40 -9.48
CA LEU A 151 4.91 -7.83 -9.67
C LEU A 151 6.04 -8.71 -9.07
N VAL A 152 7.29 -8.24 -9.15
CA VAL A 152 8.41 -8.92 -8.47
C VAL A 152 8.21 -8.91 -6.96
N VAL A 153 7.92 -7.75 -6.37
CA VAL A 153 7.65 -7.63 -4.93
C VAL A 153 6.43 -8.47 -4.55
N TRP A 154 5.37 -8.45 -5.34
CA TRP A 154 4.15 -9.20 -5.05
C TRP A 154 4.40 -10.70 -4.94
N VAL A 155 5.19 -11.27 -5.86
CA VAL A 155 5.50 -12.71 -5.86
C VAL A 155 6.52 -13.05 -4.77
N PHE A 156 7.64 -12.34 -4.70
CA PHE A 156 8.79 -12.73 -3.89
C PHE A 156 8.82 -12.07 -2.50
N GLY A 157 8.34 -10.83 -2.39
CA GLY A 157 8.35 -10.02 -1.17
C GLY A 157 7.06 -10.08 -0.36
N GLU A 158 5.92 -10.41 -0.99
CA GLU A 158 4.61 -10.51 -0.31
C GLU A 158 3.99 -11.92 -0.40
N ALA A 159 4.62 -12.85 -1.13
CA ALA A 159 4.11 -14.19 -1.37
C ALA A 159 2.66 -14.22 -1.89
N LEU A 160 2.41 -13.40 -2.91
CA LEU A 160 1.08 -13.12 -3.48
C LEU A 160 0.10 -12.56 -2.46
N GLY A 161 0.62 -11.79 -1.50
CA GLY A 161 -0.09 -11.27 -0.34
C GLY A 161 -0.75 -12.36 0.49
N SER A 162 -0.16 -13.55 0.55
CA SER A 162 -0.65 -14.68 1.35
C SER A 162 -2.09 -15.14 1.02
N ILE A 163 -2.58 -14.90 -0.20
CA ILE A 163 -3.93 -15.31 -0.64
C ILE A 163 -4.19 -16.82 -0.52
N PHE A 164 -3.13 -17.64 -0.47
CA PHE A 164 -3.22 -19.10 -0.36
C PHE A 164 -3.06 -19.61 1.08
N VAL A 165 -2.75 -18.74 2.05
CA VAL A 165 -2.48 -19.13 3.44
C VAL A 165 -3.66 -18.73 4.33
N ASN A 166 -4.32 -19.73 4.92
CA ASN A 166 -5.36 -19.59 5.96
C ASN A 166 -6.46 -18.56 5.65
N GLY A 167 -6.77 -18.32 4.37
CA GLY A 167 -7.77 -17.31 3.98
C GLY A 167 -7.45 -15.89 4.47
N SER A 168 -6.17 -15.53 4.57
CA SER A 168 -5.69 -14.17 4.86
C SER A 168 -6.37 -13.16 3.93
N TRP A 169 -6.93 -12.09 4.48
CA TRP A 169 -7.64 -11.09 3.68
C TRP A 169 -7.25 -9.63 3.99
N VAL A 170 -8.00 -8.65 3.48
CA VAL A 170 -7.77 -7.21 3.65
C VAL A 170 -7.55 -6.83 5.10
N ALA A 171 -8.19 -7.50 6.06
CA ALA A 171 -7.92 -7.30 7.47
C ALA A 171 -6.43 -7.51 7.82
N GLN A 172 -5.77 -8.46 7.17
CA GLN A 172 -4.36 -8.85 7.34
C GLN A 172 -3.45 -8.36 6.18
N GLY A 173 -3.94 -7.49 5.30
CA GLY A 173 -3.15 -6.89 4.22
C GLY A 173 -3.22 -7.59 2.85
N SER A 174 -3.83 -8.76 2.74
CA SER A 174 -4.03 -9.46 1.45
C SER A 174 -4.97 -8.68 0.51
N PRO A 175 -4.82 -8.79 -0.83
CA PRO A 175 -3.87 -9.62 -1.59
C PRO A 175 -2.46 -9.03 -1.70
N GLY A 176 -2.07 -8.14 -0.80
CA GLY A 176 -0.76 -7.49 -0.80
C GLY A 176 -0.84 -6.06 -1.29
N SER A 177 -0.10 -5.16 -0.65
CA SER A 177 -0.21 -3.72 -0.89
C SER A 177 0.28 -3.35 -2.27
N VAL A 178 1.36 -3.99 -2.73
CA VAL A 178 1.97 -3.67 -4.01
C VAL A 178 1.08 -4.08 -5.20
N LEU A 179 0.17 -5.05 -5.02
CA LEU A 179 -0.82 -5.35 -6.05
C LEU A 179 -1.75 -4.14 -6.28
N PHE A 180 -2.12 -3.40 -5.23
CA PHE A 180 -2.87 -2.15 -5.38
C PHE A 180 -2.03 -1.08 -6.09
N TYR A 181 -0.71 -1.06 -5.89
CA TYR A 181 0.18 -0.14 -6.62
C TYR A 181 0.21 -0.48 -8.11
N VAL A 182 0.29 -1.77 -8.46
CA VAL A 182 0.22 -2.26 -9.84
C VAL A 182 -1.11 -1.84 -10.49
N LEU A 183 -2.24 -2.09 -9.81
CA LEU A 183 -3.56 -1.70 -10.31
C LEU A 183 -3.69 -0.18 -10.48
N ALA A 184 -3.21 0.59 -9.52
CA ALA A 184 -3.20 2.04 -9.61
C ALA A 184 -2.31 2.55 -10.75
N ALA A 185 -1.14 1.94 -10.98
CA ALA A 185 -0.26 2.27 -12.08
C ALA A 185 -0.91 1.97 -13.44
N VAL A 186 -1.63 0.84 -13.55
CA VAL A 186 -2.44 0.50 -14.74
C VAL A 186 -3.53 1.55 -14.98
N LEU A 187 -4.26 1.98 -13.94
CA LEU A 187 -5.24 3.06 -14.07
C LEU A 187 -4.59 4.37 -14.54
N LEU A 188 -3.41 4.70 -14.03
CA LEU A 188 -2.65 5.90 -14.44
C LEU A 188 -2.10 5.83 -15.88
N LEU A 189 -2.03 4.66 -16.49
CA LEU A 189 -1.67 4.48 -17.90
C LEU A 189 -2.85 4.68 -18.85
N LEU A 190 -4.09 4.72 -18.34
CA LEU A 190 -5.28 4.95 -19.17
C LEU A 190 -5.27 6.33 -19.84
N SER A 191 -5.98 6.42 -20.98
CA SER A 191 -6.10 7.67 -21.74
C SER A 191 -6.87 8.75 -20.96
N PRO A 192 -6.66 10.04 -21.28
CA PRO A 192 -7.41 11.12 -20.66
C PRO A 192 -8.92 11.01 -20.86
N THR A 193 -9.36 10.50 -22.03
CA THR A 193 -10.77 10.29 -22.36
C THR A 193 -11.46 9.32 -21.39
N LEU A 194 -10.76 8.25 -20.99
CA LEU A 194 -11.30 7.29 -20.01
C LEU A 194 -11.38 7.89 -18.61
N TRP A 195 -10.40 8.71 -18.23
CA TRP A 195 -10.39 9.43 -16.95
C TRP A 195 -11.46 10.51 -16.85
N GLN A 196 -11.83 11.15 -17.96
CA GLN A 196 -12.94 12.11 -18.01
C GLN A 196 -14.32 11.43 -18.03
N SER A 197 -14.36 10.15 -18.40
CA SER A 197 -15.57 9.35 -18.42
C SER A 197 -15.90 8.71 -17.05
N HIS A 198 -16.99 7.94 -17.01
CA HIS A 198 -17.37 7.14 -15.84
C HIS A 198 -16.59 5.82 -15.70
N VAL A 199 -15.66 5.51 -16.60
CA VAL A 199 -14.96 4.22 -16.61
C VAL A 199 -14.09 4.03 -15.37
N VAL A 200 -13.22 5.01 -15.05
CA VAL A 200 -12.31 4.89 -13.91
C VAL A 200 -13.07 4.83 -12.58
N SER A 201 -14.07 5.69 -12.39
CA SER A 201 -14.90 5.66 -11.19
C SER A 201 -15.68 4.34 -11.06
N ARG A 202 -16.13 3.76 -12.17
CA ARG A 202 -16.75 2.44 -12.20
C ARG A 202 -15.76 1.32 -11.85
N MET A 203 -14.52 1.37 -12.36
CA MET A 203 -13.47 0.41 -12.01
C MET A 203 -13.14 0.46 -10.52
N ILE A 204 -13.00 1.65 -9.93
CA ILE A 204 -12.75 1.81 -8.49
C ILE A 204 -13.93 1.28 -7.67
N ARG A 205 -15.17 1.62 -8.05
CA ARG A 205 -16.39 1.11 -7.39
C ARG A 205 -16.42 -0.42 -7.40
N TRP A 206 -16.24 -1.05 -8.56
CA TRP A 206 -16.26 -2.51 -8.66
C TRP A 206 -15.04 -3.15 -7.99
N GLY A 207 -13.91 -2.45 -7.94
CA GLY A 207 -12.77 -2.81 -7.11
C GLY A 207 -13.17 -2.95 -5.64
N PHE A 208 -13.84 -1.93 -5.07
CA PHE A 208 -14.35 -2.01 -3.70
C PHE A 208 -15.43 -3.09 -3.52
N VAL A 209 -16.36 -3.27 -4.46
CA VAL A 209 -17.35 -4.36 -4.40
C VAL A 209 -16.65 -5.71 -4.34
N GLY A 210 -15.71 -5.96 -5.25
CA GLY A 210 -14.95 -7.20 -5.32
C GLY A 210 -14.11 -7.42 -4.06
N LEU A 211 -13.41 -6.37 -3.61
CA LEU A 211 -12.61 -6.39 -2.40
C LEU A 211 -13.44 -6.83 -1.18
N TRP A 212 -14.53 -6.13 -0.89
CA TRP A 212 -15.38 -6.41 0.27
C TRP A 212 -16.14 -7.73 0.16
N THR A 213 -16.59 -8.10 -1.04
CA THR A 213 -17.29 -9.38 -1.25
C THR A 213 -16.33 -10.54 -0.98
N LEU A 214 -15.13 -10.48 -1.56
CA LEU A 214 -14.12 -11.51 -1.34
C LEU A 214 -13.65 -11.51 0.12
N SER A 215 -13.62 -10.34 0.79
CA SER A 215 -13.37 -10.25 2.23
C SER A 215 -14.37 -11.01 3.05
N ALA A 216 -15.65 -10.75 2.79
CA ALA A 216 -16.71 -11.42 3.50
C ALA A 216 -16.65 -12.94 3.31
N LEU A 217 -16.46 -13.39 2.07
CA LEU A 217 -16.44 -14.83 1.75
C LEU A 217 -15.28 -15.55 2.44
N LEU A 218 -14.06 -15.01 2.38
CA LEU A 218 -12.88 -15.65 2.97
C LEU A 218 -12.84 -15.54 4.50
N GLN A 219 -13.31 -14.43 5.06
CA GLN A 219 -13.46 -14.27 6.50
C GLN A 219 -14.55 -15.21 7.06
N ALA A 220 -15.60 -15.46 6.28
CA ALA A 220 -16.68 -16.38 6.65
C ALA A 220 -16.29 -17.85 6.48
N TRP A 221 -15.36 -18.15 5.56
CA TRP A 221 -14.97 -19.51 5.21
C TRP A 221 -14.40 -20.27 6.43
N PRO A 222 -15.06 -21.34 6.91
CA PRO A 222 -14.60 -22.05 8.11
C PRO A 222 -13.18 -22.64 7.97
N GLY A 223 -12.82 -23.07 6.75
CA GLY A 223 -11.49 -23.62 6.45
C GLY A 223 -10.35 -22.60 6.57
N SER A 224 -10.64 -21.30 6.71
CA SER A 224 -9.64 -20.26 6.96
C SER A 224 -9.18 -20.25 8.43
N GLY A 225 -9.89 -20.93 9.34
CA GLY A 225 -9.50 -21.06 10.75
C GLY A 225 -9.80 -19.84 11.63
N TRP A 226 -10.40 -18.77 11.10
CA TRP A 226 -10.68 -17.51 11.81
C TRP A 226 -11.76 -17.57 12.89
N TRP A 227 -12.50 -18.67 12.98
CA TRP A 227 -13.57 -18.87 13.95
C TRP A 227 -13.11 -19.43 15.30
N THR A 228 -11.79 -19.50 15.53
CA THR A 228 -11.18 -20.05 16.75
C THR A 228 -10.41 -18.98 17.52
N ALA A 229 -10.24 -19.16 18.83
CA ALA A 229 -9.58 -18.17 19.68
C ALA A 229 -8.12 -17.93 19.31
N ASN A 230 -7.42 -18.92 18.75
CA ASN A 230 -5.95 -18.90 18.60
C ASN A 230 -5.46 -18.53 17.19
N SER A 231 -6.34 -18.22 16.24
CA SER A 231 -5.91 -17.82 14.89
C SER A 231 -5.71 -16.31 14.80
N LEU A 232 -6.82 -15.57 14.69
CA LEU A 232 -6.79 -14.11 14.48
C LEU A 232 -6.13 -13.40 15.67
N SER A 233 -6.40 -13.81 16.91
CA SER A 233 -5.81 -13.14 18.09
C SER A 233 -4.29 -13.28 18.17
N VAL A 234 -3.72 -14.43 17.78
CA VAL A 234 -2.27 -14.69 17.81
C VAL A 234 -1.58 -13.91 16.72
N TYR A 235 -2.21 -13.79 15.55
CA TYR A 235 -1.73 -12.92 14.49
C TYR A 235 -1.66 -11.46 14.97
N GLU A 236 -2.73 -10.93 15.57
CA GLU A 236 -2.73 -9.56 16.12
C GLU A 236 -1.74 -9.37 17.26
N LEU A 237 -1.59 -10.38 18.13
CA LEU A 237 -0.62 -10.34 19.23
C LEU A 237 0.81 -10.26 18.71
N SER A 238 1.12 -10.97 17.62
CA SER A 238 2.46 -10.94 17.02
C SER A 238 2.86 -9.55 16.54
N MET A 239 1.90 -8.78 16.01
CA MET A 239 2.12 -7.38 15.63
C MET A 239 2.21 -6.46 16.84
N ALA A 240 1.32 -6.63 17.83
CA ALA A 240 1.35 -5.86 19.07
C ALA A 240 2.69 -5.96 19.83
N GLN A 241 3.36 -7.11 19.75
CA GLN A 241 4.65 -7.38 20.39
C GLN A 241 5.86 -6.78 19.68
N MET A 242 5.70 -6.24 18.47
CA MET A 242 6.78 -5.53 17.78
C MET A 242 7.16 -4.26 18.53
N ALA A 243 8.43 -3.86 18.46
CA ALA A 243 8.91 -2.66 19.13
C ALA A 243 8.30 -1.40 18.49
N GLN A 244 7.34 -0.78 19.17
CA GLN A 244 6.62 0.41 18.70
C GLN A 244 6.05 1.25 19.86
N PRO A 245 5.67 2.52 19.62
CA PRO A 245 5.09 3.37 20.67
C PRO A 245 3.84 2.73 21.28
N SER A 246 3.67 2.85 22.60
CA SER A 246 2.55 2.26 23.33
C SER A 246 1.18 2.74 22.86
N VAL A 247 1.09 3.98 22.34
CA VAL A 247 -0.15 4.54 21.76
C VAL A 247 -0.61 3.73 20.54
N ILE A 248 0.32 3.13 19.79
CA ILE A 248 0.03 2.32 18.60
C ILE A 248 -0.20 0.85 19.00
N ALA A 249 0.63 0.31 19.90
CA ALA A 249 0.53 -1.08 20.34
C ALA A 249 -0.65 -1.37 21.28
N ALA A 250 -1.05 -0.44 22.15
CA ALA A 250 -2.09 -0.71 23.16
C ALA A 250 -3.45 -1.08 22.55
N PRO A 251 -3.93 -0.40 21.47
CA PRO A 251 -5.12 -0.84 20.75
C PRO A 251 -5.01 -2.25 20.16
N LEU A 252 -3.83 -2.66 19.67
CA LEU A 252 -3.60 -4.02 19.16
C LEU A 252 -3.66 -5.07 20.25
N TYR A 253 -3.05 -4.81 21.42
CA TYR A 253 -3.16 -5.70 22.58
C TYR A 253 -4.61 -5.86 23.04
N TRP A 254 -5.37 -4.76 23.09
CA TRP A 254 -6.79 -4.81 23.41
C TRP A 254 -7.57 -5.61 22.36
N TRP A 255 -7.29 -5.37 21.08
CA TRP A 255 -7.97 -6.02 19.96
C TRP A 255 -7.71 -7.53 19.94
N SER A 256 -6.44 -7.95 20.08
CA SER A 256 -6.05 -9.34 20.24
C SER A 256 -6.77 -10.01 21.41
N SER A 257 -6.80 -9.35 22.57
CA SER A 257 -7.48 -9.86 23.78
C SER A 257 -9.00 -9.99 23.56
N ALA A 258 -9.62 -9.02 22.89
CA ALA A 258 -11.04 -9.02 22.59
C ALA A 258 -11.41 -10.18 21.65
N ILE A 259 -10.64 -10.37 20.57
CA ILE A 259 -10.80 -11.50 19.64
C ILE A 259 -10.63 -12.83 20.37
N HIS A 260 -9.60 -12.95 21.22
CA HIS A 260 -9.34 -14.18 21.95
C HIS A 260 -10.50 -14.55 22.89
N ALA A 261 -11.08 -13.57 23.58
CA ALA A 261 -12.20 -13.78 24.49
C ALA A 261 -13.49 -14.20 23.77
N HIS A 262 -13.77 -13.62 22.61
CA HIS A 262 -15.02 -13.85 21.87
C HIS A 262 -14.80 -14.01 20.35
N PRO A 263 -14.12 -15.08 19.89
CA PRO A 263 -13.68 -15.22 18.51
C PRO A 263 -14.84 -15.29 17.51
N LEU A 264 -15.91 -16.02 17.84
CA LEU A 264 -17.09 -16.14 16.98
C LEU A 264 -17.79 -14.80 16.78
N PHE A 265 -17.89 -14.00 17.84
CA PHE A 265 -18.55 -12.70 17.80
C PHE A 265 -17.77 -11.72 16.93
N TRP A 266 -16.47 -11.55 17.19
CA TRP A 266 -15.65 -10.59 16.44
C TRP A 266 -15.46 -11.00 14.98
N ASN A 267 -15.24 -12.29 14.72
CA ASN A 267 -15.15 -12.77 13.34
C ASN A 267 -16.49 -12.59 12.59
N GLY A 268 -17.61 -12.94 13.23
CA GLY A 268 -18.94 -12.71 12.67
C GLY A 268 -19.23 -11.24 12.39
N LEU A 269 -18.81 -10.34 13.29
CA LEU A 269 -18.94 -8.89 13.11
C LEU A 269 -18.11 -8.39 11.90
N LEU A 270 -16.88 -8.89 11.71
CA LEU A 270 -16.06 -8.57 10.53
C LEU A 270 -16.75 -9.02 9.24
N VAL A 271 -17.25 -10.26 9.19
CA VAL A 271 -18.00 -10.80 8.05
C VAL A 271 -19.20 -9.92 7.70
N VAL A 272 -20.03 -9.59 8.70
CA VAL A 272 -21.21 -8.75 8.52
C VAL A 272 -20.82 -7.35 8.05
N THR A 273 -19.75 -6.78 8.60
CA THR A 273 -19.23 -5.46 8.20
C THR A 273 -18.79 -5.47 6.73
N PHE A 274 -18.08 -6.51 6.29
CA PHE A 274 -17.64 -6.63 4.91
C PHE A 274 -18.80 -6.87 3.94
N LEU A 275 -19.78 -7.70 4.30
CA LEU A 275 -21.02 -7.87 3.51
C LEU A 275 -21.80 -6.56 3.39
N PHE A 276 -21.90 -5.82 4.50
CA PHE A 276 -22.58 -4.53 4.52
C PHE A 276 -21.88 -3.51 3.61
N LEU A 277 -20.55 -3.43 3.67
CA LEU A 277 -19.77 -2.57 2.77
C LEU A 277 -19.90 -3.00 1.30
N ALA A 278 -19.86 -4.30 1.00
CA ALA A 278 -20.10 -4.82 -0.34
C ALA A 278 -21.48 -4.39 -0.86
N ALA A 279 -22.53 -4.54 -0.04
CA ALA A 279 -23.88 -4.11 -0.38
C ALA A 279 -24.00 -2.59 -0.57
N LEU A 280 -23.35 -1.79 0.29
CA LEU A 280 -23.32 -0.34 0.14
C LEU A 280 -22.66 0.09 -1.17
N TRP A 281 -21.51 -0.48 -1.53
CA TRP A 281 -20.84 -0.19 -2.80
C TRP A 281 -21.61 -0.71 -4.03
N LEU A 282 -22.35 -1.82 -3.87
CA LEU A 282 -23.18 -2.38 -4.92
C LEU A 282 -24.45 -1.56 -5.17
N PHE A 283 -25.18 -1.18 -4.12
CA PHE A 283 -26.51 -0.56 -4.26
C PHE A 283 -26.51 0.95 -4.04
N ARG A 284 -25.65 1.48 -3.17
CA ARG A 284 -25.63 2.89 -2.73
C ARG A 284 -24.21 3.50 -2.74
N PRO A 285 -23.43 3.36 -3.83
CA PRO A 285 -22.02 3.81 -3.86
C PRO A 285 -21.81 5.31 -3.69
N ARG A 286 -22.84 6.13 -4.00
CA ARG A 286 -22.81 7.59 -3.90
C ARG A 286 -23.39 8.12 -2.58
N LEU A 287 -23.77 7.24 -1.66
CA LEU A 287 -24.27 7.65 -0.35
C LEU A 287 -23.07 8.13 0.51
N PRO A 288 -23.15 9.29 1.19
CA PRO A 288 -22.12 9.76 2.12
C PRO A 288 -21.67 8.71 3.13
N LEU A 289 -22.65 7.96 3.65
CA LEU A 289 -22.41 6.86 4.59
C LEU A 289 -21.48 5.80 4.01
N THR A 290 -21.62 5.44 2.73
CA THR A 290 -20.75 4.45 2.08
C THR A 290 -19.30 4.89 2.16
N TRP A 291 -19.02 6.16 1.90
CA TRP A 291 -17.66 6.69 1.96
C TRP A 291 -17.12 6.70 3.39
N TRP A 292 -17.86 7.27 4.34
CA TRP A 292 -17.40 7.40 5.74
C TRP A 292 -17.23 6.05 6.42
N VAL A 293 -18.17 5.13 6.25
CA VAL A 293 -18.03 3.77 6.80
C VAL A 293 -16.87 3.03 6.15
N THR A 294 -16.67 3.17 4.83
CA THR A 294 -15.50 2.59 4.16
C THR A 294 -14.20 3.18 4.70
N ALA A 295 -14.09 4.50 4.82
CA ALA A 295 -12.90 5.17 5.35
C ALA A 295 -12.57 4.70 6.77
N THR A 296 -13.59 4.64 7.64
CA THR A 296 -13.43 4.17 9.02
C THR A 296 -13.00 2.71 9.07
N VAL A 297 -13.67 1.81 8.34
CA VAL A 297 -13.32 0.39 8.35
C VAL A 297 -11.94 0.15 7.74
N VAL A 298 -11.59 0.82 6.64
CA VAL A 298 -10.24 0.72 6.06
C VAL A 298 -9.19 1.23 7.03
N PHE A 299 -9.42 2.36 7.71
CA PHE A 299 -8.49 2.90 8.69
C PHE A 299 -8.33 1.97 9.90
N LEU A 300 -9.43 1.45 10.43
CA LEU A 300 -9.39 0.50 11.54
C LEU A 300 -8.70 -0.80 11.14
N THR A 301 -8.94 -1.32 9.95
CA THR A 301 -8.22 -2.48 9.41
C THR A 301 -6.73 -2.19 9.23
N TRP A 302 -6.39 -1.01 8.72
CA TRP A 302 -5.00 -0.61 8.50
C TRP A 302 -4.22 -0.53 9.82
N TRP A 303 -4.85 -0.02 10.87
CA TRP A 303 -4.24 0.02 12.18
C TRP A 303 -4.31 -1.33 12.89
N LEU A 304 -5.52 -1.85 13.12
CA LEU A 304 -5.77 -2.98 14.01
C LEU A 304 -5.55 -4.36 13.38
N GLY A 305 -5.31 -4.45 12.07
CA GLY A 305 -5.03 -5.74 11.43
C GLY A 305 -3.80 -5.76 10.53
N GLN A 306 -3.23 -4.59 10.22
CA GLN A 306 -2.02 -4.45 9.41
C GLN A 306 -0.90 -3.71 10.15
N ASP A 307 -1.13 -3.25 11.38
CA ASP A 307 -0.18 -2.48 12.21
C ASP A 307 0.53 -1.34 11.48
N PHE A 308 -0.20 -0.70 10.56
CA PHE A 308 0.31 0.25 9.56
C PHE A 308 1.40 -0.26 8.61
N GLY A 309 2.12 -1.34 8.90
CA GLY A 309 3.17 -1.96 8.08
C GLY A 309 4.57 -1.35 8.19
N VAL A 310 4.72 -0.20 8.84
CA VAL A 310 5.97 0.60 8.81
C VAL A 310 6.78 0.56 10.11
N LEU A 311 6.21 0.06 11.20
CA LEU A 311 6.81 0.09 12.53
C LEU A 311 7.62 -1.19 12.80
N GLY A 312 8.48 -1.19 13.83
CA GLY A 312 9.30 -2.36 14.18
C GLY A 312 10.64 -2.49 13.44
N GLY A 313 10.96 -1.56 12.51
CA GLY A 313 12.29 -1.44 11.91
C GLY A 313 12.61 -2.44 10.80
N MET A 314 11.63 -3.21 10.32
CA MET A 314 11.70 -4.04 9.10
C MET A 314 10.45 -3.89 8.23
N GLY A 315 9.65 -2.84 8.44
CA GLY A 315 8.50 -2.54 7.60
C GLY A 315 8.96 -2.22 6.18
N THR A 316 8.32 -2.80 5.17
CA THR A 316 8.66 -2.60 3.74
C THR A 316 7.81 -1.52 3.08
N ASP A 317 6.59 -1.36 3.55
CA ASP A 317 5.57 -0.50 2.96
C ASP A 317 4.43 -0.27 3.98
N PRO A 318 3.59 0.76 3.77
CA PRO A 318 2.46 1.06 4.64
C PRO A 318 1.23 0.15 4.45
N ASN A 319 1.38 -1.06 3.90
CA ASN A 319 0.31 -2.02 3.66
C ASN A 319 -0.86 -1.50 2.78
N SER A 320 -1.85 -2.35 2.56
CA SER A 320 -2.98 -2.12 1.64
C SER A 320 -3.93 -0.99 2.08
N GLY A 321 -3.98 -0.70 3.39
CA GLY A 321 -4.91 0.28 3.97
C GLY A 321 -4.78 1.68 3.37
N ILE A 322 -3.55 2.22 3.28
CA ILE A 322 -3.33 3.57 2.75
C ILE A 322 -3.69 3.67 1.25
N VAL A 323 -3.47 2.60 0.48
CA VAL A 323 -3.79 2.59 -0.95
C VAL A 323 -5.29 2.53 -1.17
N ALA A 324 -6.00 1.77 -0.33
CA ALA A 324 -7.46 1.77 -0.33
C ALA A 324 -8.03 3.15 0.03
N LEU A 325 -7.45 3.85 1.03
CA LEU A 325 -7.82 5.24 1.33
C LEU A 325 -7.53 6.19 0.17
N LEU A 326 -6.39 6.03 -0.52
CA LEU A 326 -6.06 6.78 -1.72
C LEU A 326 -7.11 6.54 -2.83
N GLY A 327 -7.48 5.29 -3.08
CA GLY A 327 -8.54 4.93 -4.02
C GLY A 327 -9.89 5.56 -3.66
N LEU A 328 -10.20 5.63 -2.36
CA LEU A 328 -11.41 6.26 -1.84
C LEU A 328 -11.40 7.79 -2.01
N LEU A 329 -10.25 8.43 -1.80
CA LEU A 329 -10.05 9.87 -2.08
C LEU A 329 -10.19 10.18 -3.56
N VAL A 330 -9.64 9.33 -4.43
CA VAL A 330 -9.76 9.44 -5.89
C VAL A 330 -11.21 9.24 -6.32
N TYR A 331 -11.93 8.27 -5.75
CA TYR A 331 -13.35 8.05 -6.03
C TYR A 331 -14.20 9.26 -5.67
N TRP A 332 -13.92 9.91 -4.53
CA TRP A 332 -14.63 11.10 -4.09
C TRP A 332 -14.56 12.25 -5.10
N GLN A 333 -13.44 12.43 -5.80
CA GLN A 333 -13.29 13.47 -6.83
C GLN A 333 -14.30 13.30 -7.99
N PHE A 334 -14.81 12.09 -8.23
CA PHE A 334 -15.84 11.83 -9.23
C PHE A 334 -17.26 12.00 -8.69
N CYS A 335 -17.44 12.04 -7.36
CA CYS A 335 -18.74 12.12 -6.69
C CYS A 335 -18.68 13.10 -5.51
N PRO A 336 -18.45 14.41 -5.75
CA PRO A 336 -18.26 15.39 -4.67
C PRO A 336 -19.48 15.54 -3.75
N GLU A 337 -20.68 15.21 -4.24
CA GLU A 337 -21.95 15.21 -3.48
C GLU A 337 -21.92 14.30 -2.24
N VAL A 338 -21.03 13.30 -2.22
CA VAL A 338 -20.84 12.33 -1.13
C VAL A 338 -20.40 13.01 0.18
N ILE A 339 -19.71 14.16 0.12
CA ILE A 339 -19.31 14.93 1.32
C ILE A 339 -19.86 16.38 1.24
N GLY A 340 -20.18 16.84 0.02
CA GLY A 340 -20.42 18.25 -0.31
C GLY A 340 -21.62 18.94 0.34
N ARG A 341 -22.58 18.24 0.94
CA ARG A 341 -23.68 18.92 1.67
C ARG A 341 -23.30 19.40 3.08
N TRP A 342 -22.27 18.81 3.70
CA TRP A 342 -21.86 19.20 5.07
C TRP A 342 -20.78 20.30 5.09
N VAL A 343 -19.93 20.39 4.08
CA VAL A 343 -18.84 21.38 4.03
C VAL A 343 -19.27 22.69 3.36
N LEU A 344 -20.25 22.65 2.45
CA LEU A 344 -20.77 23.87 1.80
C LEU A 344 -21.77 24.65 2.67
N SER A 345 -22.32 24.08 3.75
CA SER A 345 -23.11 24.83 4.74
C SER A 345 -22.25 25.84 5.51
N VAL A 346 -20.95 25.58 5.68
CA VAL A 346 -19.99 26.52 6.29
C VAL A 346 -19.68 27.70 5.37
N ARG A 347 -19.77 27.53 4.04
CA ARG A 347 -19.60 28.63 3.08
C ARG A 347 -20.87 29.48 2.91
N TYR A 348 -22.05 28.97 3.24
CA TYR A 348 -23.30 29.73 3.16
C TYR A 348 -23.38 30.82 4.25
N TRP A 349 -22.83 30.56 5.44
CA TRP A 349 -22.75 31.53 6.54
C TRP A 349 -21.81 32.72 6.28
N ARG A 350 -20.82 32.58 5.39
CA ARG A 350 -19.91 33.69 5.02
C ARG A 350 -20.51 34.70 4.02
N ARG A 351 -21.67 34.41 3.42
CA ARG A 351 -22.33 35.32 2.46
C ARG A 351 -23.48 36.14 3.05
N HIS A 352 -23.81 35.94 4.33
CA HIS A 352 -24.88 36.67 5.02
C HIS A 352 -24.36 37.52 6.19
N LEU A 353 -23.05 37.79 6.23
CA LEU A 353 -22.38 38.66 7.21
C LEU A 353 -21.51 39.73 6.53
N THR A 354 -21.81 40.04 5.27
CA THR A 354 -21.34 41.22 4.53
C THR A 354 -22.56 41.86 3.92
#